data_AF-A0A2V2WD40-F1
#
_entry.id   AF-A0A2V2WD40-F1
#
_cell.length_a   1.000
_cell.length_b   1.000
_cell.length_c   1.000
_cell.angle_alpha   90.00
_cell.angle_beta   90.00
_cell.angle_gamma   90.00
#
_symmetry.space_group_name_H-M   'P 1'
#
loop_
_entity.id
_entity.type
_entity.pdbx_description
1 polymer ?
#
loop_
_entity_poly.entity_id
_entity_poly.type
_entity_poly.pdbx_seq_one_letter_code
_entity_poly.pdbx_strand_id
1 'polypeptide(L)'
;MSRDVVYINNHIKFTIKYSLEEVRNANGEFVQKYRILSFVGKPYSLDYRPEHVCEASWTEKDVNSLNPLPVTNDRIIWSYSVSWIRTEDQWSSRWDVYLNIHGRNIHWYSIINSTLFVVFLALFIAASMIRIVRRDLSRMNVIDLEENDVPDYTGWKLLNRDVFRPPSHGWLLACFTGTGGVQLIGMTFTVLIFASLGVFSPQSRGSLFTALLVFFLHCWACMLDMHPQDYSNCGIWESGSMFLLLEHLFLEWLSEPFL
;
A
#
# COMPACT_ATOMS: atom_id res chain seq x y z
N MET A 1 -2.95 -32.85 -42.83
CA MET A 1 -2.34 -32.58 -41.51
C MET A 1 -1.48 -31.33 -41.68
N SER A 2 -2.03 -30.16 -41.39
CA SER A 2 -1.30 -28.89 -41.42
C SER A 2 -0.20 -28.96 -40.36
N ARG A 3 1.07 -28.88 -40.73
CA ARG A 3 2.16 -28.80 -39.76
C ARG A 3 2.08 -27.43 -39.10
N ASP A 4 1.94 -27.38 -37.78
CA ASP A 4 2.02 -26.13 -37.04
C ASP A 4 3.41 -25.53 -37.26
N VAL A 5 3.45 -24.40 -37.95
CA VAL A 5 4.69 -23.68 -38.24
C VAL A 5 5.01 -22.82 -37.03
N VAL A 6 6.10 -23.16 -36.34
CA VAL A 6 6.61 -22.36 -35.22
C VAL A 6 7.47 -21.23 -35.79
N TYR A 7 7.21 -20.00 -35.35
CA TYR A 7 7.94 -18.80 -35.74
C TYR A 7 8.88 -18.34 -34.63
N ILE A 8 10.04 -17.80 -35.00
CA ILE A 8 10.99 -17.23 -34.05
C ILE A 8 10.93 -15.70 -34.09
N ASN A 9 10.88 -15.08 -32.91
CA ASN A 9 10.97 -13.62 -32.80
C ASN A 9 12.44 -13.21 -32.81
N ASN A 10 12.95 -12.83 -33.97
CA ASN A 10 14.34 -12.45 -34.19
C ASN A 10 14.59 -10.94 -34.23
N HIS A 11 13.53 -10.13 -34.28
CA HIS A 11 13.62 -8.66 -34.26
C HIS A 11 12.97 -8.08 -33.00
N ILE A 12 13.62 -7.09 -32.37
CA ILE A 12 13.02 -6.35 -31.26
C ILE A 12 12.94 -4.86 -31.62
N LYS A 13 11.72 -4.32 -31.59
CA LYS A 13 11.49 -2.88 -31.77
C LYS A 13 11.37 -2.20 -30.42
N PHE A 14 12.33 -1.35 -30.10
CA PHE A 14 12.32 -0.50 -28.92
C PHE A 14 11.67 0.84 -29.24
N THR A 15 10.59 1.17 -28.52
CA THR A 15 9.97 2.49 -28.53
C THR A 15 10.30 3.21 -27.24
N ILE A 16 11.08 4.28 -27.37
CA ILE A 16 11.52 5.12 -26.27
C ILE A 16 10.75 6.43 -26.34
N LYS A 17 9.88 6.66 -25.34
CA LYS A 17 9.21 7.94 -25.17
C LYS A 17 10.05 8.84 -24.28
N TYR A 18 10.26 10.09 -24.67
CA TYR A 18 10.96 11.08 -23.89
C TYR A 18 10.18 12.39 -23.80
N SER A 19 10.35 13.10 -22.70
CA SER A 19 9.80 14.43 -22.47
C SER A 19 10.94 15.41 -22.18
N LEU A 20 10.69 16.67 -22.49
CA LEU A 20 11.58 17.78 -22.19
C LEU A 20 11.12 18.41 -20.89
N GLU A 21 12.03 18.52 -19.94
CA GLU A 21 11.76 19.15 -18.65
C GLU A 21 12.73 20.30 -18.44
N GLU A 22 12.19 21.46 -18.06
CA GLU A 22 12.99 22.63 -17.74
C GLU A 22 13.38 22.57 -16.27
N VAL A 23 14.63 22.18 -16.01
CA VAL A 23 15.15 22.11 -14.64
C VAL A 23 15.91 23.39 -14.34
N ARG A 24 15.55 24.03 -13.23
CA ARG A 24 16.27 25.20 -12.74
C ARG A 24 17.61 24.77 -12.13
N ASN A 25 18.71 25.27 -12.67
CA ASN A 25 20.04 25.04 -12.12
C ASN A 25 20.26 25.85 -10.84
N ALA A 26 21.33 25.53 -10.10
CA ALA A 26 21.77 26.27 -8.91
C ALA A 26 21.99 27.77 -9.17
N ASN A 27 22.30 28.13 -10.42
CA ASN A 27 22.52 29.51 -10.87
C ASN A 27 21.21 30.25 -11.20
N GLY A 28 20.05 29.60 -11.03
CA GLY A 28 18.73 30.14 -11.34
C GLY A 28 18.34 30.07 -12.82
N GLU A 29 19.22 29.59 -13.70
CA GLU A 29 19.00 29.44 -15.15
C GLU A 29 18.24 28.14 -15.46
N PHE A 30 17.29 28.20 -16.39
CA PHE A 30 16.51 27.04 -16.83
C PHE A 30 17.29 26.27 -17.91
N VAL A 31 17.56 24.99 -17.65
CA VAL A 31 18.18 24.10 -18.63
C VAL A 31 17.20 23.02 -19.02
N GLN A 32 17.01 22.84 -20.32
CA GLN A 32 16.20 21.73 -20.85
C GLN A 32 16.96 20.42 -20.68
N LYS A 33 16.39 19.50 -19.90
CA LYS A 33 16.88 18.14 -19.73
C LYS A 33 15.93 17.16 -20.41
N TYR A 34 16.51 16.17 -21.08
CA TYR A 34 15.76 15.06 -21.65
C TYR A 34 15.49 14.02 -20.57
N ARG A 35 14.22 13.73 -20.32
CA ARG A 35 13.82 12.69 -19.37
C ARG A 35 13.08 11.57 -20.10
N ILE A 36 13.53 10.33 -19.90
CA ILE A 36 12.97 9.15 -20.58
C ILE A 36 11.72 8.68 -19.84
N LEU A 37 10.54 8.76 -20.45
CA LEU A 37 9.27 8.35 -19.81
C LEU A 37 9.01 6.86 -19.91
N SER A 38 9.12 6.25 -21.09
CA SER A 38 8.70 4.86 -21.31
C SER A 38 9.67 4.13 -22.20
N PHE A 39 9.88 2.84 -21.91
CA PHE A 39 10.70 1.93 -22.69
C PHE A 39 9.89 0.67 -22.98
N VAL A 40 9.47 0.49 -24.23
CA VAL A 40 8.65 -0.66 -24.64
C VAL A 40 9.36 -1.42 -25.75
N GLY A 41 9.64 -2.69 -25.52
CA GLY A 41 10.18 -3.61 -26.54
C GLY A 41 9.06 -4.50 -27.07
N LYS A 42 8.76 -4.39 -28.37
CA LYS A 42 7.85 -5.31 -29.07
C LYS A 42 8.66 -6.32 -29.88
N PRO A 43 8.49 -7.64 -29.64
CA PRO A 43 9.14 -8.67 -30.43
C PRO A 43 8.39 -8.87 -31.77
N TYR A 44 9.17 -9.12 -32.83
CA TYR A 44 8.68 -9.41 -34.17
C TYR A 44 9.48 -10.55 -34.80
N SER A 45 8.81 -11.29 -35.69
CA SER A 45 9.43 -12.32 -36.52
C SER A 45 9.60 -11.78 -37.94
N LEU A 46 10.83 -11.65 -38.42
CA LEU A 46 11.17 -11.07 -39.71
C LEU A 46 12.11 -11.98 -40.49
N ASP A 47 11.72 -12.36 -41.71
CA ASP A 47 12.62 -12.98 -42.68
C ASP A 47 13.52 -11.90 -43.33
N TYR A 48 14.74 -11.75 -42.83
CA TYR A 48 15.71 -10.77 -43.33
C TYR A 48 16.32 -11.24 -44.66
N ARG A 49 16.07 -10.47 -45.72
CA ARG A 49 16.78 -10.59 -47.00
C ARG A 49 17.96 -9.61 -47.04
N PRO A 50 19.10 -9.97 -47.66
CA PRO A 50 20.32 -9.15 -47.67
C PRO A 50 20.14 -7.76 -48.32
N GLU A 51 19.07 -7.56 -49.08
CA GLU A 51 18.70 -6.27 -49.71
C GLU A 51 18.17 -5.23 -48.69
N HIS A 52 17.86 -5.64 -47.45
CA HIS A 52 17.18 -4.81 -46.45
C HIS A 52 18.10 -4.23 -45.35
N VAL A 53 19.40 -4.47 -45.45
CA VAL A 53 20.33 -4.32 -44.30
C VAL A 53 20.74 -2.87 -44.03
N CYS A 54 20.57 -1.93 -44.97
CA CYS A 54 21.20 -0.60 -44.83
C CYS A 54 20.35 0.65 -45.13
N GLU A 55 19.12 0.56 -45.67
CA GLU A 55 18.49 1.76 -46.26
C GLU A 55 17.12 2.17 -45.71
N ALA A 56 16.47 1.36 -44.87
CA ALA A 56 15.11 1.67 -44.42
C ALA A 56 15.05 1.99 -42.92
N SER A 57 14.57 3.21 -42.62
CA SER A 57 13.91 3.51 -41.35
C SER A 57 12.61 2.70 -41.30
N TRP A 58 12.68 1.46 -40.80
CA TRP A 58 11.54 0.56 -40.75
C TRP A 58 10.44 1.10 -39.83
N THR A 59 9.29 1.49 -40.40
CA THR A 59 8.11 1.89 -39.61
C THR A 59 7.35 0.67 -39.12
N GLU A 60 6.45 0.82 -38.13
CA GLU A 60 5.67 -0.32 -37.58
C GLU A 60 4.80 -1.00 -38.65
N LYS A 61 4.42 -0.29 -39.70
CA LYS A 61 3.65 -0.83 -40.84
C LYS A 61 4.50 -1.71 -41.74
N ASP A 62 5.78 -1.37 -41.91
CA ASP A 62 6.71 -2.14 -42.74
C ASP A 62 7.09 -3.45 -42.05
N VAL A 63 7.23 -3.45 -40.71
CA VAL A 63 7.53 -4.65 -39.93
C VAL A 63 6.37 -5.67 -39.96
N ASN A 64 5.13 -5.19 -40.00
CA ASN A 64 3.94 -6.06 -40.02
C ASN A 64 3.60 -6.64 -41.41
N SER A 65 4.20 -6.12 -42.48
CA SER A 65 3.98 -6.60 -43.85
C SER A 65 4.98 -7.67 -44.28
N LEU A 66 6.04 -7.89 -43.49
CA LEU A 66 7.02 -8.93 -43.76
C LEU A 66 6.51 -10.32 -43.35
N ASN A 67 6.95 -11.32 -44.10
CA ASN A 67 6.64 -12.71 -43.78
C ASN A 67 7.40 -13.13 -42.51
N PRO A 68 6.72 -13.83 -41.57
CA PRO A 68 7.36 -14.31 -40.36
C PRO A 68 8.34 -15.44 -40.67
N LEU A 69 9.46 -15.47 -39.94
CA LEU A 69 10.54 -16.44 -40.13
C LEU A 69 10.21 -17.76 -39.41
N PRO A 70 10.03 -18.88 -40.14
CA PRO A 70 9.83 -20.19 -39.51
C PRO A 70 11.13 -20.69 -38.86
N VAL A 71 11.00 -21.44 -37.76
CA VAL A 71 12.13 -22.02 -36.99
C VAL A 71 12.98 -23.01 -37.80
N THR A 72 12.50 -23.49 -38.94
CA THR A 72 13.20 -24.45 -39.81
C THR A 72 14.40 -23.84 -40.56
N ASN A 73 14.68 -22.55 -40.41
CA ASN A 73 15.76 -21.88 -41.13
C ASN A 73 17.11 -22.03 -40.40
N ASP A 74 18.18 -22.41 -41.12
CA ASP A 74 19.51 -22.69 -40.55
C ASP A 74 20.28 -21.43 -40.12
N ARG A 75 19.91 -20.26 -40.65
CA ARG A 75 20.53 -18.97 -40.32
C ARG A 75 19.48 -17.98 -39.83
N ILE A 76 19.60 -17.59 -38.57
CA ILE A 76 18.72 -16.62 -37.93
C ILE A 76 19.50 -15.32 -37.71
N ILE A 77 19.06 -14.23 -38.34
CA ILE A 77 19.63 -12.90 -38.15
C ILE A 77 18.85 -12.21 -37.03
N TRP A 78 19.56 -11.78 -36.00
CA TRP A 78 19.02 -10.99 -34.90
C TRP A 78 19.19 -9.50 -35.18
N SER A 79 18.15 -8.71 -34.96
CA SER A 79 18.21 -7.27 -35.18
C SER A 79 17.35 -6.52 -34.18
N TYR A 80 17.64 -5.23 -34.03
CA TYR A 80 16.83 -4.34 -33.22
C TYR A 80 16.61 -3.02 -33.95
N SER A 81 15.47 -2.39 -33.69
CA SER A 81 15.17 -1.03 -34.13
C SER A 81 14.85 -0.16 -32.94
N VAL A 82 15.23 1.12 -33.00
CA VAL A 82 14.98 2.09 -31.93
C VAL A 82 14.22 3.27 -32.51
N SER A 83 13.03 3.53 -31.98
CA SER A 83 12.21 4.69 -32.32
C SER A 83 12.11 5.63 -31.12
N TRP A 84 12.50 6.89 -31.31
CA TRP A 84 12.38 7.95 -30.30
C TRP A 84 11.14 8.78 -30.57
N ILE A 85 10.28 8.93 -29.55
CA ILE A 85 9.03 9.68 -29.66
C ILE A 85 9.00 10.75 -28.57
N ARG A 86 8.95 12.02 -28.98
CA ARG A 86 8.75 13.15 -28.07
C ARG A 86 7.30 13.16 -27.59
N THR A 87 7.08 13.28 -26.28
CA THR A 87 5.76 13.36 -25.67
C THR A 87 5.73 14.47 -24.62
N GLU A 88 4.56 15.07 -24.40
CA GLU A 88 4.34 16.12 -23.39
C GLU A 88 3.81 15.58 -22.05
N ASP A 89 3.75 14.25 -21.91
CA ASP A 89 3.27 13.59 -20.70
C ASP A 89 4.15 13.97 -19.48
N GLN A 90 3.50 14.14 -18.33
CA GLN A 90 4.17 14.38 -17.06
C GLN A 90 4.97 13.14 -16.64
N TRP A 91 6.11 13.36 -15.97
CA TRP A 91 6.94 12.26 -15.46
C TRP A 91 6.19 11.28 -14.53
N SER A 92 5.22 11.78 -13.76
CA SER A 92 4.42 10.98 -12.82
C SER A 92 3.63 9.85 -13.48
N SER A 93 3.18 10.00 -14.73
CA SER A 93 2.38 8.98 -15.44
C SER A 93 3.23 7.86 -16.05
N ARG A 94 4.55 7.87 -15.86
CA ARG A 94 5.47 6.84 -16.39
C ARG A 94 5.06 5.42 -15.99
N TRP A 95 4.57 5.24 -14.75
CA TRP A 95 4.19 3.93 -14.23
C TRP A 95 2.88 3.40 -14.81
N ASP A 96 2.01 4.29 -15.33
CA ASP A 96 0.69 3.90 -15.84
C ASP A 96 0.81 2.91 -17.00
N VAL A 97 1.84 3.04 -17.84
CA VAL A 97 2.11 2.09 -18.93
C VAL A 97 2.36 0.68 -18.38
N TYR A 98 3.05 0.52 -17.26
CA TYR A 98 3.34 -0.79 -16.69
C TYR A 98 2.18 -1.34 -15.84
N LEU A 99 1.45 -0.45 -15.17
CA LEU A 99 0.32 -0.80 -14.33
C LEU A 99 -0.93 -1.15 -15.14
N ASN A 100 -1.14 -0.52 -16.30
CA ASN A 100 -2.29 -0.77 -17.18
C ASN A 100 -2.15 -2.01 -18.07
N ILE A 101 -0.98 -2.65 -18.15
CA ILE A 101 -0.78 -3.87 -18.97
C ILE A 101 -1.60 -5.05 -18.45
N HIS A 102 -1.90 -5.05 -17.16
CA HIS A 102 -2.86 -5.99 -16.60
C HIS A 102 -4.19 -5.26 -16.53
N GLY A 103 -5.03 -5.42 -17.57
CA GLY A 103 -6.47 -5.19 -17.48
C GLY A 103 -7.06 -6.11 -16.42
N ARG A 104 -6.77 -5.80 -15.15
CA ARG A 104 -7.17 -6.58 -14.01
C ARG A 104 -8.62 -6.23 -13.81
N ASN A 105 -9.49 -7.03 -14.39
CA ASN A 105 -10.88 -7.09 -13.97
C ASN A 105 -10.84 -7.42 -12.47
N ILE A 106 -10.87 -6.39 -11.64
CA ILE A 106 -10.88 -6.54 -10.18
C ILE A 106 -12.06 -7.47 -9.90
N HIS A 107 -11.78 -8.62 -9.27
CA HIS A 107 -12.81 -9.59 -8.93
C HIS A 107 -13.64 -9.07 -7.75
N TRP A 108 -14.40 -8.00 -7.99
CA TRP A 108 -15.23 -7.30 -7.01
C TRP A 108 -16.14 -8.27 -6.25
N TYR A 109 -16.65 -9.30 -6.94
CA TYR A 109 -17.43 -10.37 -6.31
C TYR A 109 -16.67 -11.10 -5.20
N SER A 110 -15.38 -11.40 -5.37
CA SER A 110 -14.57 -12.07 -4.35
C SER A 110 -14.27 -11.17 -3.16
N ILE A 111 -14.06 -9.87 -3.40
CA ILE A 111 -13.77 -8.90 -2.33
C ILE A 111 -15.04 -8.67 -1.51
N ILE A 112 -16.18 -8.43 -2.17
CA ILE A 112 -17.46 -8.24 -1.48
C ILE A 112 -17.82 -9.49 -0.67
N ASN A 113 -17.63 -10.69 -1.24
CA ASN A 113 -17.94 -11.93 -0.57
C ASN A 113 -17.10 -12.14 0.70
N SER A 114 -15.79 -11.87 0.65
CA SER A 114 -14.93 -12.01 1.83
C SER A 114 -15.21 -10.93 2.88
N THR A 115 -15.47 -9.68 2.47
CA THR A 115 -15.82 -8.59 3.40
C THR A 115 -17.14 -8.86 4.12
N LEU A 116 -18.16 -9.35 3.41
CA LEU A 116 -19.44 -9.72 4.03
C LEU A 116 -19.27 -10.83 5.06
N PHE A 117 -18.48 -11.87 4.77
CA PHE A 117 -18.21 -12.94 5.74
C PHE A 117 -17.56 -12.43 7.02
N VAL A 118 -16.57 -11.54 6.91
CA VAL A 118 -15.90 -10.93 8.07
C VAL A 118 -16.87 -10.09 8.91
N VAL A 119 -17.71 -9.26 8.27
CA VAL A 119 -18.71 -8.44 8.97
C VAL A 119 -19.74 -9.32 9.66
N PHE A 120 -20.27 -10.35 8.99
CA PHE A 120 -21.22 -11.29 9.60
C PHE A 120 -20.62 -12.03 10.78
N LEU A 121 -19.37 -12.49 10.68
CA LEU A 121 -18.69 -13.17 11.77
C LEU A 121 -18.49 -12.22 12.96
N ALA A 122 -18.08 -10.98 12.73
CA ALA A 122 -17.93 -9.98 13.78
C ALA A 122 -19.27 -9.67 14.48
N LEU A 123 -20.35 -9.48 13.71
CA LEU A 123 -21.69 -9.26 14.25
C LEU A 123 -22.20 -10.48 15.03
N PHE A 124 -21.94 -11.69 14.54
CA PHE A 124 -22.33 -12.92 15.22
C PHE A 124 -21.59 -13.07 16.56
N ILE A 125 -20.29 -12.80 16.59
CA ILE A 125 -19.49 -12.81 17.82
C ILE A 125 -20.00 -11.73 18.79
N ALA A 126 -20.20 -10.51 18.32
CA ALA A 126 -20.70 -9.41 19.15
C ALA A 126 -22.09 -9.71 19.72
N ALA A 127 -23.02 -10.23 18.91
CA ALA A 127 -24.34 -10.63 19.37
C ALA A 127 -24.27 -11.79 20.38
N SER A 128 -23.38 -12.75 20.16
CA SER A 128 -23.15 -13.85 21.09
C SER A 128 -22.59 -13.35 22.43
N MET A 129 -21.62 -12.44 22.39
CA MET A 129 -21.07 -11.79 23.58
C MET A 129 -22.14 -11.01 24.34
N ILE A 130 -22.92 -10.18 23.66
CA ILE A 130 -24.03 -9.41 24.27
C ILE A 130 -25.06 -10.36 24.89
N ARG A 131 -25.40 -11.47 24.23
CA ARG A 131 -26.33 -12.47 24.77
C ARG A 131 -25.78 -13.12 26.03
N ILE A 132 -24.50 -13.50 26.04
CA ILE A 132 -23.83 -14.07 27.22
C ILE A 132 -23.87 -13.05 28.37
N VAL A 133 -23.43 -11.82 28.13
CA VAL A 133 -23.41 -10.75 29.13
C VAL A 133 -24.81 -10.45 29.67
N ARG A 134 -25.82 -10.33 28.81
CA ARG A 134 -27.21 -10.08 29.24
C ARG A 134 -27.76 -11.22 30.08
N ARG A 135 -27.53 -12.48 29.66
CA ARG A 135 -27.96 -13.67 30.41
C ARG A 135 -27.28 -13.73 31.78
N ASP A 136 -25.97 -13.45 31.82
CA ASP A 136 -25.20 -13.43 33.06
C ASP A 136 -25.70 -12.33 34.02
N LEU A 137 -25.88 -11.10 33.51
CA LEU A 137 -26.42 -9.98 34.29
C LEU A 137 -27.84 -10.26 34.81
N SER A 138 -28.72 -10.85 33.99
CA SER A 138 -30.09 -11.17 34.40
C SER A 138 -30.16 -12.22 35.51
N ARG A 139 -29.25 -13.20 35.50
CA ARG A 139 -29.17 -14.23 36.53
C ARG A 139 -28.72 -13.65 37.87
N MET A 140 -27.76 -12.73 37.83
CA MET A 140 -27.30 -12.04 39.03
C MET A 140 -28.41 -11.19 39.66
N ASN A 141 -29.21 -10.49 38.85
CA ASN A 141 -30.32 -9.70 39.37
C ASN A 141 -31.43 -10.54 40.03
N VAL A 142 -31.60 -11.81 39.64
CA VAL A 142 -32.57 -12.72 40.28
C VAL A 142 -32.04 -13.26 41.61
N ILE A 143 -30.76 -13.64 41.66
CA ILE A 143 -30.11 -14.11 42.90
C ILE A 143 -30.09 -12.99 43.95
N ASP A 144 -29.80 -11.75 43.55
CA ASP A 144 -29.84 -10.57 44.45
C ASP A 144 -31.24 -10.31 45.06
N LEU A 145 -32.33 -10.82 44.45
CA LEU A 145 -33.71 -10.64 44.93
C LEU A 145 -34.23 -11.80 45.79
N GLU A 146 -33.75 -13.03 45.55
CA GLU A 146 -34.23 -14.24 46.23
C GLU A 146 -33.49 -14.55 47.54
N GLU A 147 -32.27 -14.03 47.74
CA GLU A 147 -31.41 -14.48 48.82
C GLU A 147 -30.69 -13.32 49.54
N ASN A 148 -31.35 -12.72 50.54
CA ASN A 148 -30.74 -11.75 51.47
C ASN A 148 -29.71 -12.38 52.45
N ASP A 149 -29.39 -13.67 52.32
CA ASP A 149 -28.50 -14.43 53.23
C ASP A 149 -27.36 -15.21 52.53
N VAL A 150 -27.14 -15.11 51.21
CA VAL A 150 -25.87 -15.63 50.62
C VAL A 150 -24.80 -14.58 50.73
N PRO A 151 -23.65 -14.91 51.32
CA PRO A 151 -22.51 -14.03 51.23
C PRO A 151 -21.98 -14.01 49.79
N ASP A 152 -21.71 -12.79 49.28
CA ASP A 152 -21.24 -12.40 47.94
C ASP A 152 -19.97 -13.13 47.42
N TYR A 153 -19.97 -14.47 47.33
CA TYR A 153 -18.77 -15.27 47.00
C TYR A 153 -18.71 -15.75 45.54
N THR A 154 -19.67 -15.42 44.68
CA THR A 154 -19.64 -15.85 43.27
C THR A 154 -20.05 -14.73 42.31
N GLY A 155 -19.10 -14.27 41.48
CA GLY A 155 -19.40 -13.34 40.38
C GLY A 155 -18.21 -12.51 39.92
N TRP A 156 -18.34 -11.88 38.74
CA TRP A 156 -17.39 -10.91 38.20
C TRP A 156 -17.18 -9.68 39.10
N LYS A 157 -18.11 -9.41 40.03
CA LYS A 157 -18.02 -8.36 41.05
C LYS A 157 -16.82 -8.55 42.00
N LEU A 158 -16.45 -9.78 42.36
CA LEU A 158 -15.23 -10.09 43.15
C LEU A 158 -13.96 -9.92 42.32
N LEU A 159 -14.04 -10.25 41.03
CA LEU A 159 -12.92 -10.13 40.09
C LEU A 159 -12.53 -8.68 39.85
N ASN A 160 -13.45 -7.74 40.06
CA ASN A 160 -13.16 -6.30 39.96
C ASN A 160 -12.02 -5.86 40.90
N ARG A 161 -11.81 -6.58 42.02
CA ARG A 161 -10.67 -6.34 42.93
C ARG A 161 -9.39 -7.08 42.50
N ASP A 162 -9.52 -8.14 41.70
CA ASP A 162 -8.41 -8.93 41.14
C ASP A 162 -7.84 -8.36 39.85
N VAL A 163 -8.62 -7.58 39.09
CA VAL A 163 -8.16 -6.84 37.90
C VAL A 163 -6.99 -5.88 38.22
N PHE A 164 -6.94 -5.37 39.45
CA PHE A 164 -5.86 -4.49 39.91
C PHE A 164 -4.64 -5.23 40.46
N ARG A 165 -4.66 -6.57 40.55
CA ARG A 165 -3.45 -7.31 40.92
C ARG A 165 -2.50 -7.35 39.72
N PRO A 166 -1.23 -6.93 39.88
CA PRO A 166 -0.27 -7.03 38.80
C PRO A 166 -0.10 -8.52 38.43
N PRO A 167 -0.31 -8.91 37.15
CA PRO A 167 -0.14 -10.29 36.73
C PRO A 167 1.32 -10.72 36.84
N SER A 168 1.57 -12.02 37.09
CA SER A 168 2.92 -12.58 37.25
C SER A 168 3.87 -12.26 36.09
N HIS A 169 3.34 -12.02 34.89
CA HIS A 169 4.08 -11.62 33.71
C HIS A 169 3.52 -10.34 33.07
N GLY A 170 3.29 -9.30 33.88
CA GLY A 170 2.80 -8.00 33.40
C GLY A 170 3.68 -7.33 32.33
N TRP A 171 4.96 -7.67 32.26
CA TRP A 171 5.86 -7.19 31.21
C TRP A 171 5.49 -7.70 29.81
N LEU A 172 5.05 -8.96 29.68
CA LEU A 172 4.56 -9.50 28.40
C LEU A 172 3.26 -8.82 27.99
N LEU A 173 2.34 -8.66 28.96
CA LEU A 173 1.07 -7.99 28.72
C LEU A 173 1.32 -6.55 28.25
N ALA A 174 2.19 -5.80 28.94
CA ALA A 174 2.58 -4.44 28.56
C ALA A 174 3.23 -4.36 27.17
N CYS A 175 4.03 -5.36 26.77
CA CYS A 175 4.54 -5.43 25.40
C CYS A 175 3.43 -5.63 24.36
N PHE A 176 2.41 -6.44 24.65
CA PHE A 176 1.29 -6.70 23.72
C PHE A 176 0.23 -5.60 23.71
N THR A 177 -0.05 -4.95 24.83
CA THR A 177 -1.11 -3.91 24.93
C THR A 177 -0.57 -2.49 24.81
N GLY A 178 0.72 -2.28 25.05
CA GLY A 178 1.37 -0.97 24.93
C GLY A 178 2.00 -0.74 23.55
N THR A 179 3.19 -0.15 23.57
CA THR A 179 4.00 0.27 22.41
C THR A 179 4.26 -0.85 21.40
N GLY A 180 4.35 -2.11 21.85
CA GLY A 180 4.72 -3.24 20.98
C GLY A 180 3.56 -3.81 20.16
N GLY A 181 2.32 -3.75 20.64
CA GLY A 181 1.17 -4.35 19.94
C GLY A 181 0.20 -3.34 19.39
N VAL A 182 -0.50 -2.60 20.26
CA VAL A 182 -1.55 -1.66 19.84
C VAL A 182 -0.99 -0.54 18.95
N GLN A 183 0.20 -0.02 19.28
CA GLN A 183 0.82 1.03 18.48
C GLN A 183 1.27 0.53 17.10
N LEU A 184 1.90 -0.65 17.01
CA LEU A 184 2.36 -1.20 15.73
C LEU A 184 1.20 -1.60 14.83
N ILE A 185 0.16 -2.24 15.40
CA ILE A 185 -1.06 -2.62 14.68
C ILE A 185 -1.80 -1.38 14.20
N GLY A 186 -1.98 -0.38 15.08
CA GLY A 186 -2.63 0.88 14.73
C GLY A 186 -1.89 1.65 13.63
N MET A 187 -0.56 1.78 13.75
CA MET A 187 0.27 2.42 12.71
C MET A 187 0.14 1.69 11.37
N THR A 188 0.24 0.35 11.38
CA THR A 188 0.17 -0.45 10.16
C THR A 188 -1.20 -0.33 9.50
N PHE A 189 -2.28 -0.35 10.28
CA PHE A 189 -3.63 -0.19 9.78
C PHE A 189 -3.85 1.20 9.15
N THR A 190 -3.40 2.26 9.81
CA THR A 190 -3.51 3.63 9.27
C THR A 190 -2.71 3.79 7.98
N VAL A 191 -1.45 3.31 7.94
CA VAL A 191 -0.64 3.35 6.71
C VAL A 191 -1.31 2.58 5.56
N LEU A 192 -1.91 1.42 5.84
CA LEU A 192 -2.63 0.65 4.83
C LEU A 192 -3.84 1.40 4.28
N ILE A 193 -4.59 2.11 5.12
CA ILE A 193 -5.71 2.94 4.65
C ILE A 193 -5.22 4.03 3.71
N PHE A 194 -4.24 4.83 4.12
CA PHE A 194 -3.70 5.91 3.28
C PHE A 194 -3.02 5.38 2.00
N ALA A 195 -2.42 4.19 2.05
CA ALA A 195 -1.91 3.50 0.88
C ALA A 195 -3.02 3.06 -0.08
N SER A 196 -4.12 2.52 0.45
CA SER A 196 -5.27 2.11 -0.35
C SER A 196 -6.01 3.29 -0.98
N LEU A 197 -5.95 4.48 -0.36
CA LEU A 197 -6.46 5.73 -0.90
C LEU A 197 -5.51 6.36 -1.95
N GLY A 198 -4.33 5.79 -2.18
CA GLY A 198 -3.38 6.27 -3.19
C GLY A 198 -2.55 7.48 -2.78
N VAL A 199 -2.49 7.83 -1.49
CA VAL A 199 -1.71 8.98 -0.99
C VAL A 199 -0.20 8.73 -1.14
N PHE A 200 0.23 7.46 -1.13
CA PHE A 200 1.64 7.12 -1.35
C PHE A 200 1.92 6.86 -2.82
N SER A 201 2.56 7.82 -3.48
CA SER A 201 3.12 7.60 -4.82
C SER A 201 4.30 6.60 -4.75
N PRO A 202 4.31 5.55 -5.59
CA PRO A 202 5.42 4.58 -5.67
C PRO A 202 6.79 5.21 -6.04
N GLN A 203 6.77 6.46 -6.51
CA GLN A 203 7.93 7.19 -6.99
C GLN A 203 8.75 7.86 -5.87
N SER A 204 8.11 8.18 -4.73
CA SER A 204 8.76 8.89 -3.64
C SER A 204 9.53 7.91 -2.75
N ARG A 205 10.84 7.76 -3.03
CA ARG A 205 11.73 6.89 -2.25
C ARG A 205 11.73 7.33 -0.79
N GLY A 206 11.30 6.45 0.12
CA GLY A 206 11.30 6.69 1.56
C GLY A 206 10.04 7.36 2.12
N SER A 207 9.05 7.74 1.28
CA SER A 207 7.79 8.35 1.77
C SER A 207 7.00 7.43 2.70
N LEU A 208 7.01 6.11 2.43
CA LEU A 208 6.41 5.11 3.31
C LEU A 208 7.11 5.07 4.67
N PHE A 209 8.43 5.21 4.69
CA PHE A 209 9.19 5.20 5.93
C PHE A 209 8.94 6.46 6.75
N THR A 210 8.91 7.63 6.10
CA THR A 210 8.56 8.89 6.79
C THR A 210 7.11 8.86 7.29
N ALA A 211 6.16 8.32 6.51
CA ALA A 211 4.77 8.17 6.93
C ALA A 211 4.62 7.22 8.13
N LEU A 212 5.34 6.10 8.13
CA LEU A 212 5.39 5.20 9.29
C LEU A 212 5.86 5.95 10.54
N LEU A 213 6.92 6.75 10.45
CA LEU A 213 7.41 7.53 11.58
C LEU A 213 6.40 8.58 12.05
N VAL A 214 5.76 9.31 11.13
CA VAL A 214 4.74 10.31 11.47
C VAL A 214 3.55 9.66 12.17
N PHE A 215 3.02 8.56 11.64
CA PHE A 215 1.91 7.85 12.29
C PHE A 215 2.31 7.17 13.60
N PHE A 216 3.55 6.72 13.72
CA PHE A 216 4.09 6.20 14.98
C PHE A 216 4.08 7.28 16.06
N LEU A 217 4.57 8.48 15.74
CA LEU A 217 4.60 9.63 16.66
C LEU A 217 3.19 10.13 16.99
N HIS A 218 2.29 10.16 16.00
CA HIS A 218 0.91 10.57 16.20
C HIS A 218 0.14 9.59 17.11
N CYS A 219 0.34 8.28 16.91
CA CYS A 219 -0.23 7.25 17.78
C CYS A 219 0.38 7.30 19.20
N TRP A 220 1.69 7.57 19.32
CA TRP A 220 2.35 7.80 20.60
C TRP A 220 1.73 9.00 21.35
N ALA A 221 1.54 10.14 20.67
CA ALA A 221 0.94 11.33 21.27
C ALA A 221 -0.50 11.06 21.75
N CYS A 222 -1.29 10.37 20.94
CA CYS A 222 -2.67 10.01 21.29
C CYS A 222 -2.74 9.06 22.50
N MET A 223 -1.77 8.15 22.67
CA MET A 223 -1.68 7.31 23.87
C MET A 223 -1.33 8.11 25.13
N LEU A 224 -0.50 9.15 25.02
CA LEU A 224 -0.17 10.02 26.16
C LEU A 224 -1.40 10.82 26.62
N ASP A 225 -2.25 11.27 25.69
CA ASP A 225 -3.48 12.01 26.03
C ASP A 225 -4.58 11.13 26.63
N MET A 226 -4.58 9.82 26.38
CA MET A 226 -5.55 8.87 26.97
C MET A 226 -5.30 8.54 28.44
N HIS A 227 -4.19 8.98 29.05
CA HIS A 227 -3.90 8.78 30.47
C HIS A 227 -3.71 10.12 31.24
N PRO A 228 -4.72 11.01 31.34
CA PRO A 228 -4.56 12.27 32.08
C PRO A 228 -4.46 12.09 33.61
N GLN A 229 -4.87 10.94 34.17
CA GLN A 229 -5.16 10.83 35.61
C GLN A 229 -4.07 10.21 36.49
N ASP A 230 -3.03 9.58 35.94
CA ASP A 230 -2.03 8.88 36.78
C ASP A 230 -0.64 9.55 36.85
N TYR A 231 -0.38 10.62 36.08
CA TYR A 231 0.95 11.23 36.01
C TYR A 231 1.13 12.52 36.83
N SER A 232 0.12 12.96 37.59
CA SER A 232 0.20 14.21 38.38
C SER A 232 1.30 14.23 39.46
N ASN A 233 1.95 13.09 39.75
CA ASN A 233 3.07 12.99 40.69
C ASN A 233 4.46 12.90 40.03
N CYS A 234 4.55 12.79 38.71
CA CYS A 234 5.82 12.89 38.00
C CYS A 234 5.77 14.17 37.16
N GLY A 235 6.26 15.27 37.73
CA GLY A 235 6.32 16.59 37.12
C GLY A 235 7.23 16.67 35.90
N ILE A 236 6.85 16.02 34.81
CA ILE A 236 7.53 16.13 33.53
C ILE A 236 6.48 16.15 32.40
N TRP A 237 6.41 17.32 31.76
CA TRP A 237 5.81 17.65 30.44
C TRP A 237 4.38 18.22 30.40
N GLU A 238 4.30 19.52 30.10
CA GLU A 238 3.15 20.17 29.45
C GLU A 238 3.01 19.61 28.01
N SER A 239 2.13 18.61 27.81
CA SER A 239 1.98 17.88 26.54
C SER A 239 1.24 18.63 25.43
N GLY A 240 0.58 19.75 25.72
CA GLY A 240 -0.24 20.48 24.75
C GLY A 240 0.54 21.13 23.60
N SER A 241 1.83 21.41 23.78
CA SER A 241 2.65 22.10 22.77
C SER A 241 3.18 21.19 21.65
N MET A 242 3.41 19.91 21.94
CA MET A 242 3.96 18.96 20.97
C MET A 242 2.90 18.45 19.98
N PHE A 243 1.65 18.30 20.41
CA PHE A 243 0.53 17.91 19.54
C PHE A 243 0.28 18.98 18.45
N LEU A 244 0.24 20.25 18.85
CA LEU A 244 0.08 21.38 17.92
C LEU A 244 1.24 21.49 16.93
N LEU A 245 2.48 21.23 17.36
CA LEU A 245 3.64 21.20 16.47
C LEU A 245 3.58 20.04 15.47
N LEU A 246 3.13 18.85 15.89
CA LEU A 246 2.99 17.68 15.02
C LEU A 246 1.83 17.83 14.03
N GLU A 247 0.71 18.42 14.46
CA GLU A 247 -0.42 18.75 13.58
C GLU A 247 0.00 19.78 12.52
N HIS A 248 0.79 20.79 12.91
CA HIS A 248 1.34 21.77 11.98
C HIS A 248 2.31 21.14 10.98
N LEU A 249 3.23 20.28 11.44
CA LEU A 249 4.16 19.55 10.57
C LEU A 249 3.44 18.56 9.64
N PHE A 250 2.36 17.93 10.09
CA PHE A 250 1.53 17.03 9.27
C PHE A 250 0.75 17.80 8.20
N LEU A 251 0.17 18.95 8.55
CA LEU A 251 -0.51 19.84 7.60
C LEU A 251 0.46 20.45 6.58
N GLU A 252 1.66 20.81 7.03
CA GLU A 252 2.74 21.32 6.18
C GLU A 252 3.23 20.22 5.22
N TRP A 253 3.38 18.98 5.71
CA TRP A 253 3.68 17.81 4.89
C TRP A 253 2.58 17.47 3.87
N LEU A 254 1.30 17.60 4.25
CA LEU A 254 0.17 17.46 3.31
C LEU A 254 0.12 18.58 2.25
N SER A 255 0.69 19.75 2.54
CA SER A 255 0.72 20.90 1.64
C SER A 255 1.88 20.85 0.63
N GLU A 256 2.88 20.00 0.86
CA GLU A 256 4.00 19.79 -0.07
C GLU A 256 3.50 19.04 -1.32
N PRO A 257 3.69 19.60 -2.54
CA PRO A 257 3.31 18.91 -3.76
C PRO A 257 4.19 17.66 -3.93
N PHE A 258 3.55 16.49 -3.93
CA PHE A 258 4.19 15.21 -4.25
C PHE A 258 4.73 15.24 -5.69
N LEU A 259 5.99 15.66 -5.86
CA LEU A 259 6.78 15.59 -7.09
C LEU A 259 7.34 14.17 -7.33
#